data_AF-A0A7A6XLA7-F1
#
_entry.id   AF-A0A7A6XLA7-F1
#
_cell.length_a   1.000
_cell.length_b   1.000
_cell.length_c   1.000
_cell.angle_alpha   90.00
_cell.angle_beta   90.00
_cell.angle_gamma   90.00
#
_symmetry.space_group_name_H-M   'P 1'
#
loop_
_entity.id
_entity.type
_entity.pdbx_description
1 polymer ?
#
loop_
_entity_poly.entity_id
_entity_poly.type
_entity_poly.pdbx_seq_one_letter_code
_entity_poly.pdbx_strand_id
1 'polypeptide(L)'
;VSQKVDRVSSEISQTVSQGQSENARQIAQVRQYVDKKGSEITSTTDKKLGDQAVTIQQIQRVQSDTRNELNAMYMLKVQKTKNGIPYVAGIGAGIEDVDGQTLSNILLQADRIAMITPENGNTTPLFVAQGNQLFMNDVFLKRLFAVSITSSGNPPTFSLTPDGRLTARNADISGAITANTGT
;
A
#
# COMPACT_ATOMS: atom_id res chain seq x y z
N VAL A 1 26.63 -69.13 48.55
CA VAL A 1 25.81 -68.57 47.45
C VAL A 1 24.98 -67.37 47.91
N SER A 2 24.24 -67.45 49.02
CA SER A 2 23.39 -66.36 49.56
C SER A 2 24.09 -65.00 49.68
N GLN A 3 25.20 -64.90 50.44
CA GLN A 3 25.91 -63.63 50.66
C GLN A 3 26.40 -62.94 49.37
N LYS A 4 26.73 -63.73 48.34
CA LYS A 4 27.16 -63.20 47.04
C LYS A 4 25.96 -62.64 46.26
N VAL A 5 24.79 -63.26 46.36
CA VAL A 5 23.53 -62.79 45.76
C VAL A 5 23.03 -61.53 46.44
N ASP A 6 23.17 -61.43 47.77
CA ASP A 6 22.76 -60.26 48.55
C ASP A 6 23.62 -59.03 48.20
N ARG A 7 24.94 -59.25 48.05
CA ARG A 7 25.88 -58.20 47.63
C ARG A 7 25.60 -57.70 46.22
N VAL A 8 25.37 -58.62 45.27
CA VAL A 8 25.05 -58.26 43.88
C VAL A 8 23.70 -57.54 43.81
N SER A 9 22.69 -57.97 44.56
CA SER A 9 21.39 -57.27 44.64
C SER A 9 21.52 -55.86 45.20
N SER A 10 22.40 -55.67 46.19
CA SER A 10 22.70 -54.34 46.76
C SER A 10 23.41 -53.44 45.75
N GLU A 11 24.43 -53.96 45.05
CA GLU A 11 25.16 -53.23 44.01
C GLU A 11 24.22 -52.83 42.86
N ILE A 12 23.35 -53.73 42.39
CA ILE A 12 22.33 -53.43 41.37
C ILE A 12 21.37 -52.34 41.85
N SER A 13 20.87 -52.45 43.09
CA SER A 13 19.95 -51.45 43.65
C SER A 13 20.58 -50.07 43.76
N GLN A 14 21.87 -50.02 44.12
CA GLN A 14 22.65 -48.77 44.14
C GLN A 14 22.85 -48.21 42.74
N THR A 15 23.27 -49.02 41.77
CA THR A 15 23.43 -48.60 40.37
C THR A 15 22.13 -48.10 39.76
N VAL A 16 21.01 -48.79 40.00
CA VAL A 16 19.67 -48.36 39.54
C VAL A 16 19.26 -47.04 40.20
N SER A 17 19.50 -46.88 41.51
CA SER A 17 19.18 -45.63 42.22
C SER A 17 20.04 -44.45 41.74
N GLN A 18 21.32 -44.69 41.47
CA GLN A 18 22.24 -43.70 40.92
C GLN A 18 21.82 -43.32 39.49
N GLY A 19 21.55 -44.31 38.64
CA GLY A 19 21.08 -44.07 37.26
C GLY A 19 19.74 -43.32 37.22
N GLN A 20 18.82 -43.61 38.14
CA GLN A 20 17.55 -42.88 38.25
C GLN A 20 17.75 -41.41 38.66
N SER A 21 18.67 -41.15 39.60
CA SER A 21 19.01 -39.79 40.01
C SER A 21 19.70 -39.01 38.89
N GLU A 22 20.58 -39.66 38.15
CA GLU A 22 21.30 -39.07 37.03
C GLU A 22 20.35 -38.74 35.86
N ASN A 23 19.46 -39.67 35.51
CA ASN A 23 18.39 -39.44 34.53
C ASN A 23 17.49 -38.26 34.94
N ALA A 24 17.08 -38.18 36.21
CA ALA A 24 16.26 -37.07 36.70
C ALA A 24 16.97 -35.71 36.55
N ARG A 25 18.28 -35.66 36.80
CA ARG A 25 19.09 -34.45 36.60
C ARG A 25 19.22 -34.08 35.12
N GLN A 26 19.49 -35.04 34.24
CA GLN A 26 19.58 -34.80 32.80
C GLN A 26 18.24 -34.29 32.24
N ILE A 27 17.11 -34.89 32.65
CA ILE A 27 15.77 -34.43 32.27
C ILE A 27 15.51 -32.99 32.73
N ALA A 28 15.93 -32.63 33.94
CA ALA A 28 15.79 -31.27 34.45
C ALA A 28 16.61 -30.25 33.62
N GLN A 29 17.83 -30.61 33.22
CA GLN A 29 18.66 -29.76 32.36
C GLN A 29 18.08 -29.60 30.95
N VAL A 30 17.55 -30.68 30.37
CA VAL A 30 16.88 -30.63 29.05
C VAL A 30 15.66 -29.73 29.11
N ARG A 31 14.83 -29.82 30.16
CA ARG A 31 13.67 -28.93 30.35
C ARG A 31 14.10 -27.46 30.39
N GLN A 32 15.12 -27.12 31.19
CA GLN A 32 15.64 -25.75 31.27
C GLN A 32 16.18 -25.25 29.92
N TYR A 33 16.88 -26.10 29.16
CA TYR A 33 17.38 -25.73 27.84
C TYR A 33 16.23 -25.47 26.84
N VAL A 34 15.22 -26.34 26.84
CA VAL A 34 14.02 -26.18 25.99
C VAL A 34 13.25 -24.92 26.36
N ASP A 35 13.06 -24.63 27.64
CA ASP A 35 12.34 -23.43 28.11
C ASP A 35 13.09 -22.15 27.71
N LYS A 36 14.42 -22.14 27.87
CA LYS A 36 15.28 -21.03 27.45
C LYS A 36 15.21 -20.82 25.94
N LYS A 37 15.34 -21.91 25.15
CA LYS A 37 15.27 -21.83 23.69
C LYS A 37 13.90 -21.44 23.17
N GLY A 38 12.83 -21.92 23.81
CA GLY A 38 11.46 -21.49 23.54
C GLY A 38 11.31 -19.99 23.76
N SER A 39 11.82 -19.46 24.88
CA SER A 39 11.79 -18.01 25.17
C SER A 39 12.61 -17.17 24.17
N GLU A 40 13.80 -17.64 23.77
CA GLU A 40 14.64 -17.01 22.73
C GLU A 40 13.94 -17.00 21.36
N ILE A 41 13.29 -18.11 20.98
CA ILE A 41 12.52 -18.24 19.73
C ILE A 41 11.33 -17.29 19.75
N THR A 42 10.54 -17.27 20.82
CA THR A 42 9.39 -16.35 20.96
C THR A 42 9.85 -14.91 20.87
N SER A 43 10.90 -14.50 21.61
CA SER A 43 11.43 -13.14 21.56
C SER A 43 11.97 -12.75 20.17
N THR A 44 12.64 -13.68 19.47
CA THR A 44 13.18 -13.42 18.13
C THR A 44 12.08 -13.37 17.08
N THR A 45 11.04 -14.21 17.22
CA THR A 45 9.90 -14.26 16.32
C THR A 45 9.02 -13.01 16.50
N ASP A 46 8.77 -12.58 17.74
CA ASP A 46 8.05 -11.34 18.04
C ASP A 46 8.81 -10.11 17.53
N LYS A 47 10.15 -10.08 17.68
CA LYS A 47 10.99 -9.01 17.11
C LYS A 47 10.95 -9.01 15.59
N LYS A 48 11.14 -10.16 14.93
CA LYS A 48 11.12 -10.23 13.46
C LYS A 48 9.74 -9.92 12.89
N LEU A 49 8.66 -10.39 13.51
CA LEU A 49 7.29 -10.07 13.09
C LEU A 49 6.94 -8.61 13.38
N GLY A 50 7.40 -8.05 14.50
CA GLY A 50 7.33 -6.62 14.78
C GLY A 50 8.10 -5.79 13.74
N ASP A 51 9.37 -6.10 13.51
CA ASP A 51 10.24 -5.43 12.55
C ASP A 51 9.75 -5.59 11.10
N GLN A 52 9.20 -6.74 10.72
CA GLN A 52 8.62 -6.97 9.38
C GLN A 52 7.24 -6.31 9.22
N ALA A 53 6.43 -6.20 10.28
CA ALA A 53 5.23 -5.38 10.29
C ALA A 53 5.57 -3.87 10.21
N VAL A 54 6.70 -3.47 10.82
CA VAL A 54 7.27 -2.12 10.73
C VAL A 54 7.94 -1.84 9.37
N THR A 55 8.37 -2.87 8.64
CA THR A 55 8.94 -2.71 7.28
C THR A 55 7.88 -2.30 6.22
N ILE A 56 6.59 -2.19 6.60
CA ILE A 56 5.53 -1.52 5.81
C ILE A 56 4.97 -0.31 6.60
N GLN A 57 5.85 0.48 7.23
CA GLN A 57 5.54 1.83 7.71
C GLN A 57 6.69 2.78 7.37
N GLN A 58 6.43 3.72 6.46
CA GLN A 58 7.21 4.95 6.19
C GLN A 58 8.72 4.80 5.90
N ILE A 59 9.10 4.97 4.64
CA ILE A 59 10.41 5.58 4.33
C ILE A 59 10.30 7.08 4.68
N GLN A 60 10.64 7.46 5.92
CA GLN A 60 10.92 8.84 6.33
C GLN A 60 11.96 8.88 7.45
N ARG A 61 13.24 9.05 7.10
CA ARG A 61 14.25 9.65 7.98
C ARG A 61 15.30 10.37 7.12
N VAL A 62 15.29 11.71 7.12
CA VAL A 62 16.53 12.51 7.08
C VAL A 62 16.38 13.65 8.08
N GLN A 63 17.39 13.80 8.92
CA GLN A 63 17.48 14.66 10.08
C GLN A 63 17.35 16.16 9.75
N SER A 64 16.78 16.90 10.70
CA SER A 64 16.60 18.36 10.69
C SER A 64 17.90 19.13 11.01
N ASP A 65 19.05 18.73 10.47
CA ASP A 65 20.31 19.36 10.89
C ASP A 65 21.18 19.78 9.70
N THR A 66 20.69 20.77 8.96
CA THR A 66 21.48 21.94 8.57
C THR A 66 20.55 23.01 8.03
N ARG A 67 20.56 24.16 8.71
CA ARG A 67 19.79 25.37 8.44
C ARG A 67 19.92 25.79 6.95
N ASN A 68 18.80 26.23 6.36
CA ASN A 68 18.64 26.91 5.06
C ASN A 68 18.19 26.17 3.79
N GLU A 69 17.85 24.87 3.81
CA GLU A 69 17.15 24.26 2.67
C GLU A 69 15.93 23.46 3.13
N LEU A 70 14.76 23.87 2.61
CA LEU A 70 13.45 23.29 2.88
C LEU A 70 13.43 21.84 2.37
N ASN A 71 13.78 20.87 3.22
CA ASN A 71 13.80 19.46 2.87
C ASN A 71 12.38 18.93 2.61
N ALA A 72 12.06 18.71 1.33
CA ALA A 72 10.84 18.06 0.87
C ALA A 72 10.75 16.62 1.41
N MET A 73 9.64 16.29 2.09
CA MET A 73 9.36 14.94 2.59
C MET A 73 8.59 14.13 1.53
N TYR A 74 9.22 13.15 0.90
CA TYR A 74 8.54 12.17 0.04
C TYR A 74 7.84 11.10 0.90
N MET A 75 6.55 10.81 0.64
CA MET A 75 5.83 9.69 1.26
C MET A 75 5.27 8.76 0.19
N LEU A 76 5.67 7.49 0.18
CA LEU A 76 5.03 6.46 -0.64
C LEU A 76 4.31 5.47 0.30
N LYS A 77 2.97 5.44 0.23
CA LYS A 77 2.14 4.51 1.00
C LYS A 77 1.59 3.44 0.08
N VAL A 78 1.82 2.17 0.40
CA VAL A 78 1.31 1.01 -0.35
C VAL A 78 0.33 0.24 0.53
N GLN A 79 -0.79 -0.23 -0.04
CA GLN A 79 -1.78 -1.09 0.61
C GLN A 79 -2.13 -2.27 -0.30
N LYS A 80 -2.94 -3.22 0.17
CA LYS A 80 -3.45 -4.36 -0.63
C LYS A 80 -4.98 -4.34 -0.66
N THR A 81 -5.60 -4.74 -1.77
CA THR A 81 -7.05 -4.98 -1.86
C THR A 81 -7.45 -6.22 -1.06
N LYS A 82 -8.76 -6.43 -0.86
CA LYS A 82 -9.32 -7.65 -0.21
C LYS A 82 -8.87 -8.96 -0.89
N ASN A 83 -8.47 -8.90 -2.16
CA ASN A 83 -7.96 -10.03 -2.95
C ASN A 83 -6.41 -10.08 -3.00
N GLY A 84 -5.72 -9.29 -2.17
CA GLY A 84 -4.26 -9.27 -2.08
C GLY A 84 -3.54 -8.42 -3.12
N ILE A 85 -4.27 -7.63 -3.93
CA ILE A 85 -3.67 -6.82 -5.01
C ILE A 85 -3.03 -5.57 -4.39
N PRO A 86 -1.70 -5.38 -4.47
CA PRO A 86 -1.07 -4.16 -3.98
C PRO A 86 -1.49 -2.94 -4.81
N TYR A 87 -1.78 -1.81 -4.17
CA TYR A 87 -2.03 -0.53 -4.83
C TYR A 87 -1.32 0.61 -4.10
N VAL A 88 -0.99 1.67 -4.85
CA VAL A 88 -0.43 2.91 -4.31
C VAL A 88 -1.55 3.66 -3.59
N ALA A 89 -1.47 3.71 -2.26
CA ALA A 89 -2.44 4.35 -1.37
C ALA A 89 -2.12 5.85 -1.11
N GLY A 90 -1.04 6.37 -1.71
CA GLY A 90 -0.69 7.80 -1.73
C GLY A 90 0.76 8.08 -2.12
N ILE A 91 0.99 9.24 -2.76
CA ILE A 91 2.30 9.86 -3.01
C ILE A 91 2.29 11.26 -2.35
N GLY A 92 3.21 11.49 -1.43
CA GLY A 92 3.41 12.75 -0.71
C GLY A 92 4.41 13.67 -1.41
N ALA A 93 4.04 14.94 -1.43
CA ALA A 93 4.55 16.05 -2.22
C ALA A 93 5.56 16.95 -1.48
N GLY A 94 6.45 17.59 -2.24
CA GLY A 94 7.24 18.74 -1.79
C GLY A 94 6.42 20.04 -1.73
N ILE A 95 6.99 21.05 -1.06
CA ILE A 95 6.49 22.42 -1.02
C ILE A 95 7.23 23.22 -2.08
N GLU A 96 6.49 23.89 -2.96
CA GLU A 96 7.05 24.92 -3.85
C GLU A 96 6.56 26.28 -3.38
N ASP A 97 7.48 27.24 -3.24
CA ASP A 97 7.15 28.63 -2.92
C ASP A 97 7.12 29.42 -4.23
N VAL A 98 5.93 29.61 -4.77
CA VAL A 98 5.71 30.44 -5.97
C VAL A 98 5.03 31.71 -5.50
N ASP A 99 5.68 32.86 -5.69
CA ASP A 99 5.15 34.19 -5.33
C ASP A 99 4.69 34.31 -3.86
N GLY A 100 5.41 33.68 -2.93
CA GLY A 100 5.09 33.71 -1.49
C GLY A 100 3.90 32.83 -1.10
N GLN A 101 3.43 31.96 -2.00
CA GLN A 101 2.38 30.98 -1.73
C GLN A 101 2.98 29.56 -1.72
N THR A 102 2.86 28.90 -0.58
CA THR A 102 3.18 27.48 -0.41
C THR A 102 2.17 26.64 -1.18
N LEU A 103 2.57 26.07 -2.31
CA LEU A 103 1.77 25.11 -3.08
C LEU A 103 2.27 23.69 -2.83
N SER A 104 1.34 22.78 -2.51
CA SER A 104 1.61 21.35 -2.33
C SER A 104 1.23 20.59 -3.61
N ASN A 105 2.21 19.96 -4.27
CA ASN A 105 2.02 19.32 -5.58
C ASN A 105 2.31 17.81 -5.53
N ILE A 106 1.30 16.97 -5.79
CA ILE A 106 1.53 15.52 -5.96
C ILE A 106 2.04 15.26 -7.38
N LEU A 107 3.33 14.99 -7.52
CA LEU A 107 3.95 14.60 -8.78
C LEU A 107 3.99 13.07 -8.87
N LEU A 108 3.40 12.54 -9.94
CA LEU A 108 3.33 11.10 -10.21
C LEU A 108 3.99 10.82 -11.56
N GLN A 109 5.03 9.98 -11.58
CA GLN A 109 5.57 9.41 -12.83
C GLN A 109 5.04 7.97 -12.95
N ALA A 110 4.08 7.75 -13.85
CA ALA A 110 3.46 6.45 -14.05
C ALA A 110 2.92 6.31 -15.49
N ASP A 111 2.99 5.09 -16.05
CA ASP A 111 2.42 4.79 -17.37
C ASP A 111 0.88 4.86 -17.37
N ARG A 112 0.26 4.56 -16.23
CA ARG A 112 -1.20 4.54 -16.04
C ARG A 112 -1.57 4.84 -14.59
N ILE A 113 -2.46 5.80 -14.40
CA ILE A 113 -3.10 6.11 -13.12
C ILE A 113 -4.58 5.79 -13.27
N ALA A 114 -5.10 4.89 -12.45
CA ALA A 114 -6.50 4.50 -12.51
C ALA A 114 -7.12 4.50 -11.12
N MET A 115 -8.30 5.09 -10.99
CA MET A 115 -9.10 4.98 -9.77
C MET A 115 -10.07 3.82 -9.94
N ILE A 116 -9.81 2.71 -9.25
CA ILE A 116 -10.64 1.50 -9.29
C ILE A 116 -11.47 1.36 -8.01
N THR A 117 -12.71 0.90 -8.13
CA THR A 117 -13.57 0.60 -6.98
C THR A 117 -13.74 -0.92 -6.89
N PRO A 118 -12.98 -1.61 -6.03
CA PRO A 118 -12.89 -3.08 -6.04
C PRO A 118 -14.13 -3.79 -5.44
N GLU A 119 -15.10 -3.06 -4.89
CA GLU A 119 -16.09 -3.61 -3.96
C GLU A 119 -17.05 -4.65 -4.55
N ASN A 120 -17.18 -4.75 -5.88
CA ASN A 120 -18.13 -5.67 -6.53
C ASN A 120 -17.52 -6.55 -7.63
N GLY A 121 -16.19 -6.68 -7.72
CA GLY A 121 -15.56 -7.32 -8.88
C GLY A 121 -15.70 -6.51 -10.19
N ASN A 122 -16.26 -5.30 -10.11
CA ASN A 122 -16.29 -4.34 -11.20
C ASN A 122 -14.87 -3.77 -11.39
N THR A 123 -14.23 -4.18 -12.46
CA THR A 123 -12.88 -3.77 -12.84
C THR A 123 -12.85 -2.45 -13.60
N THR A 124 -14.02 -1.85 -13.88
CA THR A 124 -14.12 -0.63 -14.67
C THR A 124 -13.65 0.56 -13.81
N PRO A 125 -12.53 1.21 -14.13
CA PRO A 125 -12.04 2.35 -13.36
C PRO A 125 -12.96 3.56 -13.54
N LEU A 126 -13.10 4.39 -12.50
CA LEU A 126 -13.83 5.66 -12.55
C LEU A 126 -13.17 6.63 -13.54
N PHE A 127 -11.85 6.75 -13.43
CA PHE A 127 -11.03 7.39 -14.45
C PHE A 127 -9.73 6.63 -14.65
N VAL A 128 -9.17 6.79 -15.85
CA VAL A 128 -7.84 6.34 -16.22
C VAL A 128 -7.10 7.49 -16.88
N ALA A 129 -6.02 7.96 -16.28
CA ALA A 129 -5.04 8.78 -16.97
C ALA A 129 -3.95 7.85 -17.53
N GLN A 130 -3.79 7.85 -18.85
CA GLN A 130 -2.80 7.04 -19.55
C GLN A 130 -2.34 7.76 -20.81
N GLY A 131 -1.02 7.89 -20.98
CA GLY A 131 -0.45 8.79 -21.99
C GLY A 131 -0.92 10.23 -21.75
N ASN A 132 -1.37 10.90 -22.81
CA ASN A 132 -1.86 12.29 -22.77
C ASN A 132 -3.39 12.38 -22.70
N GLN A 133 -4.07 11.31 -22.26
CA GLN A 133 -5.53 11.22 -22.26
C GLN A 133 -6.07 10.84 -20.88
N LEU A 134 -7.23 11.41 -20.57
CA LEU A 134 -8.04 11.06 -19.40
C LEU A 134 -9.34 10.39 -19.89
N PHE A 135 -9.50 9.11 -19.57
CA PHE A 135 -10.70 8.33 -19.86
C PHE A 135 -11.61 8.34 -18.65
N MET A 136 -12.90 8.63 -18.86
CA MET A 136 -13.94 8.65 -17.84
C MET A 136 -15.20 8.02 -18.42
N ASN A 137 -15.91 7.20 -17.64
CA ASN A 137 -17.14 6.58 -18.12
C ASN A 137 -18.29 7.59 -18.16
N ASP A 138 -18.51 8.31 -17.07
CA ASP A 138 -19.53 9.33 -16.93
C ASP A 138 -18.96 10.54 -16.19
N VAL A 139 -19.33 11.74 -16.61
CA VAL A 139 -18.86 12.99 -15.99
C VAL A 139 -20.03 13.95 -15.79
N PHE A 140 -20.22 14.42 -14.55
CA PHE A 140 -21.14 15.49 -14.22
C PHE A 140 -20.35 16.76 -13.87
N LEU A 141 -20.53 17.85 -14.63
CA LEU A 141 -19.80 19.10 -14.45
C LEU A 141 -20.76 20.26 -14.22
N LYS A 142 -20.43 21.15 -13.28
CA LYS A 142 -21.12 22.43 -13.13
C LYS A 142 -20.82 23.38 -14.32
N ARG A 143 -19.57 23.39 -14.77
CA ARG A 143 -19.06 24.16 -15.93
C ARG A 143 -17.87 23.43 -16.56
N LEU A 144 -17.73 23.52 -17.87
CA LEU A 144 -16.58 23.03 -18.64
C LEU A 144 -15.92 24.21 -19.36
N PHE A 145 -14.62 24.39 -19.16
CA PHE A 145 -13.80 25.35 -19.88
C PHE A 145 -12.85 24.57 -20.80
N ALA A 146 -13.06 24.66 -22.11
CA ALA A 146 -12.28 23.92 -23.10
C ALA A 146 -12.12 24.76 -24.37
N VAL A 147 -10.93 24.68 -24.98
CA VAL A 147 -10.66 25.32 -26.28
C VAL A 147 -11.32 24.60 -27.44
N SER A 148 -11.60 23.30 -27.28
CA SER A 148 -12.36 22.50 -28.23
C SER A 148 -13.04 21.34 -27.53
N ILE A 149 -14.17 20.90 -28.08
CA ILE A 149 -14.90 19.70 -27.66
C ILE A 149 -15.31 18.97 -28.93
N THR A 150 -15.04 17.69 -29.06
CA THR A 150 -15.43 16.92 -30.25
C THR A 150 -15.98 15.56 -29.82
N SER A 151 -17.19 15.23 -30.25
CA SER A 151 -17.76 13.89 -30.02
C SER A 151 -17.04 12.85 -30.87
N SER A 152 -17.14 11.58 -30.47
CA SER A 152 -16.78 10.48 -31.36
C SER A 152 -17.65 10.49 -32.64
N GLY A 153 -17.15 9.88 -33.71
CA GLY A 153 -17.81 9.79 -35.02
C GLY A 153 -17.08 10.54 -36.14
N ASN A 154 -17.31 10.13 -37.40
CA ASN A 154 -16.77 10.80 -38.58
C ASN A 154 -17.87 10.97 -39.66
N PRO A 155 -18.41 12.18 -39.88
CA PRO A 155 -18.07 13.43 -39.18
C PRO A 155 -18.58 13.44 -37.72
N PRO A 156 -18.00 14.26 -36.83
CA PRO A 156 -18.49 14.39 -35.45
C PRO A 156 -19.93 14.87 -35.39
N THR A 157 -20.72 14.28 -34.49
CA THR A 157 -22.10 14.70 -34.21
C THR A 157 -22.13 16.03 -33.45
N PHE A 158 -21.17 16.26 -32.55
CA PHE A 158 -21.00 17.52 -31.82
C PHE A 158 -19.55 18.00 -31.92
N SER A 159 -19.32 19.27 -32.25
CA SER A 159 -18.00 19.88 -32.16
C SER A 159 -18.05 21.37 -31.83
N LEU A 160 -17.23 21.80 -30.87
CA LEU A 160 -16.85 23.19 -30.63
C LEU A 160 -15.37 23.32 -31.02
N THR A 161 -15.07 24.20 -31.97
CA THR A 161 -13.71 24.44 -32.45
C THR A 161 -13.13 25.76 -31.88
N PRO A 162 -11.79 25.91 -31.87
CA PRO A 162 -11.15 27.08 -31.25
C PRO A 162 -11.50 28.43 -31.90
N ASP A 163 -11.91 28.44 -33.17
CA ASP A 163 -12.43 29.61 -33.89
C ASP A 163 -13.88 29.98 -33.47
N GLY A 164 -14.43 29.29 -32.46
CA GLY A 164 -15.75 29.55 -31.91
C GLY A 164 -16.90 28.89 -32.66
N ARG A 165 -16.62 28.06 -33.68
CA ARG A 165 -17.67 27.37 -34.42
C ARG A 165 -18.23 26.19 -33.63
N LEU A 166 -19.55 26.20 -33.43
CA LEU A 166 -20.33 25.10 -32.87
C LEU A 166 -21.04 24.34 -34.00
N THR A 167 -20.90 23.01 -34.05
CA THR A 167 -21.65 22.12 -34.94
C THR A 167 -22.36 21.07 -34.09
N ALA A 168 -23.67 20.89 -34.32
CA ALA A 168 -24.47 19.82 -33.75
C ALA A 168 -25.33 19.18 -34.85
N ARG A 169 -25.20 17.87 -35.05
CA ARG A 169 -25.94 17.07 -36.04
C ARG A 169 -26.97 16.22 -35.34
N ASN A 170 -28.16 16.04 -35.93
CA ASN A 170 -29.23 15.22 -35.36
C ASN A 170 -29.56 15.58 -33.90
N ALA A 171 -29.43 16.86 -33.55
CA ALA A 171 -29.69 17.34 -32.20
C ALA A 171 -31.19 17.61 -32.01
N ASP A 172 -31.76 17.13 -30.90
CA ASP A 172 -33.04 17.56 -30.39
C ASP A 172 -32.79 18.72 -29.41
N ILE A 173 -33.26 19.91 -29.76
CA ILE A 173 -33.05 21.13 -28.96
C ILE A 173 -34.42 21.67 -28.56
N SER A 174 -34.62 21.82 -27.25
CA SER A 174 -35.83 22.40 -26.67
C SER A 174 -35.50 23.58 -25.76
N GLY A 175 -36.46 24.49 -25.59
CA GLY A 175 -36.27 25.74 -24.84
C GLY A 175 -35.81 26.91 -25.72
N ALA A 176 -35.45 28.03 -25.08
CA ALA A 176 -35.02 29.24 -25.77
C ALA A 176 -33.53 29.18 -26.16
N ILE A 177 -33.23 29.56 -27.40
CA ILE A 177 -31.86 29.76 -27.88
C ILE A 177 -31.68 31.25 -28.15
N THR A 178 -30.68 31.87 -27.52
CA THR A 178 -30.28 33.24 -27.79
C THR A 178 -28.92 33.24 -28.45
N ALA A 179 -28.85 33.68 -29.70
CA ALA A 179 -27.60 33.87 -30.42
C ALA A 179 -27.33 35.37 -30.57
N ASN A 180 -26.31 35.85 -29.85
CA ASN A 180 -25.84 37.23 -30.01
C ASN A 180 -24.68 37.20 -31.00
N THR A 181 -24.86 37.79 -32.18
CA THR A 181 -23.77 38.00 -33.13
C THR A 181 -22.94 39.18 -32.67
N GLY A 182 -21.64 39.00 -32.44
CA GLY A 182 -20.68 40.10 -32.27
C GLY A 182 -20.17 40.58 -33.62
N THR A 183 -19.94 41.89 -33.75
CA THR A 183 -19.18 42.50 -34.86
C THR A 183 -17.68 42.31 -34.68
#